data_AF-A0A6A7N9R5-F1
#
_entry.id   AF-A0A6A7N9R5-F1
#
_cell.length_a   1.000
_cell.length_b   1.000
_cell.length_c   1.000
_cell.angle_alpha   90.00
_cell.angle_beta   90.00
_cell.angle_gamma   90.00
#
_symmetry.space_group_name_H-M   'P 1'
#
loop_
_entity.id
_entity.type
_entity.pdbx_description
1 polymer ?
#
loop_
_entity_poly.entity_id
_entity_poly.type
_entity_poly.pdbx_seq_one_letter_code
_entity_poly.pdbx_strand_id
1 'polypeptide(L)'
;MDQHKLRSLVFEKTGVRIDVDDPVFALVALNEAVLAETVERHIALIDAASQELVQHARSAGGLGAQHDGVRKPAALDATNEPAAVPAATAAGYAPAPAMPVRAIATQSPAITPRELRLLGAAAGVSVLSALLVLGGQAAFFRPLPPPAPVIQQAKALTPEQSTALANADKLNKAIQKLDPKLRAQLQAELQK
;
A
#
# COMPACT_ATOMS: atom_id res chain seq x y z
N MET A 1 -4.63 17.74 10.58
CA MET A 1 -3.63 18.42 9.71
C MET A 1 -4.21 19.76 9.25
N ASP A 2 -3.38 20.77 9.02
CA ASP A 2 -3.79 22.14 8.63
C ASP A 2 -4.12 22.22 7.12
N GLN A 3 -5.27 22.78 6.75
CA GLN A 3 -5.78 22.81 5.36
C GLN A 3 -4.88 23.63 4.43
N HIS A 4 -4.27 24.71 4.94
CA HIS A 4 -3.33 25.53 4.16
C HIS A 4 -2.06 24.77 3.77
N LYS A 5 -1.62 23.85 4.64
CA LYS A 5 -0.46 23.00 4.40
C LYS A 5 -0.75 21.97 3.30
N LEU A 6 -1.94 21.35 3.33
CA LEU A 6 -2.38 20.43 2.27
C LEU A 6 -2.49 21.13 0.92
N ARG A 7 -3.06 22.34 0.88
CA ARG A 7 -3.18 23.13 -0.36
C ARG A 7 -1.83 23.42 -1.00
N SER A 8 -0.86 23.80 -0.17
CA SER A 8 0.52 24.08 -0.63
C SER A 8 1.19 22.80 -1.14
N LEU A 9 0.99 21.67 -0.46
CA LEU A 9 1.60 20.39 -0.82
C LEU A 9 1.01 19.80 -2.10
N VAL A 10 -0.29 19.97 -2.33
CA VAL A 10 -0.93 19.59 -3.60
C VAL A 10 -0.47 20.51 -4.73
N PHE A 11 -0.36 21.81 -4.48
CA PHE A 11 0.18 22.76 -5.47
C PHE A 11 1.65 22.44 -5.83
N GLU A 12 2.52 22.16 -4.86
CA GLU A 12 3.92 21.80 -5.12
C GLU A 12 4.04 20.49 -5.91
N LYS A 13 3.21 19.48 -5.61
CA LYS A 13 3.30 18.18 -6.27
C LYS A 13 2.62 18.11 -7.63
N THR A 14 1.58 18.91 -7.86
CA THR A 14 0.76 18.82 -9.08
C THR A 14 0.83 20.08 -9.94
N GLY A 15 1.32 21.19 -9.40
CA GLY A 15 1.26 22.51 -10.04
C GLY A 15 -0.14 23.12 -10.07
N VAL A 16 -1.16 22.41 -9.59
CA VAL A 16 -2.57 22.84 -9.67
C VAL A 16 -2.95 23.60 -8.41
N ARG A 17 -3.47 24.82 -8.58
CA ARG A 17 -4.09 25.58 -7.49
C ARG A 17 -5.51 25.06 -7.30
N ILE A 18 -5.75 24.48 -6.13
CA ILE A 18 -7.02 23.86 -5.79
C ILE A 18 -7.69 24.68 -4.69
N ASP A 19 -8.95 25.04 -4.91
CA ASP A 19 -9.77 25.74 -3.90
C ASP A 19 -10.28 24.77 -2.83
N VAL A 20 -10.69 25.31 -1.68
CA VAL A 20 -11.14 24.49 -0.54
C VAL A 20 -12.44 23.74 -0.86
N ASP A 21 -13.28 24.32 -1.70
CA ASP A 21 -14.54 23.72 -2.16
C ASP A 21 -14.37 22.75 -3.33
N ASP A 22 -13.12 22.53 -3.80
CA ASP A 22 -12.85 21.62 -4.90
C ASP A 22 -13.00 20.16 -4.42
N PRO A 23 -13.76 19.31 -5.15
CA PRO A 23 -13.89 17.89 -4.79
C PRO A 23 -12.56 17.14 -4.72
N VAL A 24 -11.54 17.55 -5.49
CA VAL A 24 -10.20 16.96 -5.42
C VAL A 24 -9.53 17.28 -4.08
N PHE A 25 -9.68 18.51 -3.58
CA PHE A 25 -9.15 18.89 -2.27
C PHE A 25 -9.84 18.12 -1.15
N ALA A 26 -11.16 17.97 -1.23
CA ALA A 26 -11.94 17.19 -0.27
C ALA A 26 -11.49 15.72 -0.20
N LEU A 27 -11.22 15.08 -1.35
CA LEU A 27 -10.73 13.70 -1.41
C LEU A 27 -9.33 13.56 -0.82
N VAL A 28 -8.41 14.48 -1.14
CA VAL A 28 -7.06 14.46 -0.58
C VAL A 28 -7.10 14.69 0.92
N ALA A 29 -7.89 15.67 1.39
CA ALA A 29 -8.05 15.94 2.82
C ALA A 29 -8.68 14.77 3.58
N LEU A 30 -9.67 14.10 2.99
CA LEU A 30 -10.30 12.92 3.57
C LEU A 30 -9.30 11.75 3.66
N ASN A 31 -8.58 11.46 2.58
CA ASN A 31 -7.57 10.39 2.59
C ASN A 31 -6.50 10.65 3.65
N GLU A 32 -6.02 11.88 3.76
CA GLU A 32 -5.03 12.27 4.78
C GLU A 32 -5.58 12.16 6.20
N ALA A 33 -6.84 12.55 6.42
CA ALA A 33 -7.49 12.40 7.73
C ALA A 33 -7.63 10.92 8.13
N VAL A 34 -8.09 10.07 7.21
CA VAL A 34 -8.24 8.62 7.44
C VAL A 34 -6.88 7.96 7.66
N LEU A 35 -5.87 8.33 6.88
CA LEU A 35 -4.50 7.83 7.08
C LEU A 35 -3.96 8.21 8.46
N ALA A 36 -4.12 9.47 8.87
CA ALA A 36 -3.68 9.92 10.18
C ALA A 36 -4.36 9.15 11.33
N GLU A 37 -5.69 9.01 11.27
CA GLU A 37 -6.45 8.24 12.27
C GLU A 37 -6.04 6.77 12.30
N THR A 38 -5.82 6.16 11.14
CA THR A 38 -5.42 4.75 11.04
C THR A 38 -4.04 4.53 11.63
N VAL A 39 -3.08 5.41 11.32
CA VAL A 39 -1.71 5.35 11.86
C VAL A 39 -1.73 5.55 13.37
N GLU A 40 -2.49 6.52 13.88
CA GLU A 40 -2.62 6.77 15.32
C GLU A 40 -3.19 5.55 16.05
N ARG A 41 -4.24 4.94 15.50
CA ARG A 41 -4.81 3.70 16.04
C ARG A 41 -3.81 2.55 16.01
N HIS A 42 -3.01 2.44 14.95
CA HIS A 42 -2.01 1.38 14.81
C HIS A 42 -0.87 1.54 15.81
N ILE A 43 -0.40 2.76 16.02
CA ILE A 43 0.61 3.09 17.04
C ILE A 43 0.08 2.73 18.43
N ALA A 44 -1.15 3.14 18.75
CA ALA A 44 -1.78 2.81 20.03
C ALA A 44 -1.89 1.29 20.26
N LEU A 45 -2.19 0.52 19.21
CA LEU A 45 -2.21 -0.94 19.29
C LEU A 45 -0.81 -1.54 19.50
N ILE A 46 0.21 -1.01 18.84
CA ILE A 46 1.60 -1.45 19.03
C ILE A 46 2.08 -1.13 20.45
N ASP A 47 1.75 0.04 20.97
CA ASP A 47 2.12 0.44 22.33
C ASP A 47 1.45 -0.45 23.37
N ALA A 48 0.17 -0.78 23.17
CA ALA A 48 -0.56 -1.72 24.02
C ALA A 48 0.08 -3.12 23.99
N ALA A 49 0.35 -3.66 22.79
CA ALA A 49 1.00 -4.95 22.63
C ALA A 49 2.42 -4.97 23.24
N SER A 50 3.16 -3.88 23.12
CA SER A 50 4.48 -3.73 23.72
C SER A 50 4.42 -3.73 25.24
N GLN A 51 3.42 -3.05 25.84
CA GLN A 51 3.19 -3.08 27.28
C GLN A 51 2.82 -4.48 27.77
N GLU A 52 1.96 -5.19 27.05
CA GLU A 52 1.63 -6.60 27.36
C GLU A 52 2.88 -7.48 27.28
N LEU A 53 3.71 -7.33 26.24
CA LEU A 53 4.95 -8.08 26.10
C LEU A 53 5.92 -7.82 27.26
N VAL A 54 6.05 -6.57 27.71
CA VAL A 54 6.86 -6.21 28.88
C VAL A 54 6.30 -6.84 30.16
N GLN A 55 4.98 -6.86 30.33
CA GLN A 55 4.34 -7.54 31.46
C GLN A 55 4.58 -9.05 31.42
N HIS A 56 4.48 -9.67 30.24
CA HIS A 56 4.80 -11.07 30.03
C HIS A 56 6.27 -11.39 30.29
N ALA A 57 7.20 -10.53 29.88
CA ALA A 57 8.64 -10.70 30.15
C ALA A 57 8.96 -10.55 31.65
N ARG A 58 8.25 -9.67 32.35
CA ARG A 58 8.39 -9.49 33.80
C ARG A 58 7.81 -10.69 34.56
N SER A 59 6.64 -11.21 34.15
CA SER A 59 6.03 -12.40 34.77
C SER A 59 6.79 -13.69 34.46
N ALA A 60 7.44 -13.77 33.30
CA ALA A 60 8.34 -14.86 32.93
C ALA A 60 9.74 -14.76 33.59
N GLY A 61 9.98 -13.75 34.44
CA GLY A 61 11.23 -13.61 35.22
C GLY A 61 12.44 -13.11 34.43
N GLY A 62 12.27 -12.66 33.18
CA GLY A 62 13.38 -12.23 32.30
C GLY A 62 13.89 -10.81 32.54
N LEU A 63 13.10 -9.94 33.18
CA LEU A 63 13.49 -8.58 33.55
C LEU A 63 13.61 -8.47 35.07
N GLY A 64 14.69 -9.06 35.59
CA GLY A 64 15.11 -8.92 36.98
C GLY A 64 15.45 -7.46 37.30
N ALA A 65 14.83 -6.97 38.36
CA ALA A 65 14.95 -5.61 38.87
C ALA A 65 16.41 -5.21 39.15
N GLN A 66 16.79 -4.02 38.70
CA GLN A 66 17.77 -3.21 39.43
C GLN A 66 17.21 -3.01 40.85
N HIS A 67 17.75 -3.76 41.80
CA HIS A 67 17.69 -3.42 43.21
C HIS A 67 19.12 -3.09 43.62
N ASP A 68 19.31 -1.81 43.95
CA ASP A 68 20.32 -1.34 44.89
C ASP A 68 20.38 -2.28 46.10
N GLY A 69 21.58 -2.77 46.43
CA GLY A 69 21.78 -3.58 47.62
C GLY A 69 22.96 -4.54 47.54
N VAL A 70 24.17 -4.00 47.65
CA VAL A 70 25.38 -4.62 48.21
C VAL A 70 25.51 -6.14 47.96
N ARG A 71 26.02 -6.54 46.79
CA ARG A 71 26.76 -7.79 46.67
C ARG A 71 28.21 -7.50 46.34
N LYS A 72 29.04 -7.73 47.37
CA LYS A 72 30.49 -7.87 47.38
C LYS A 72 31.02 -8.40 46.05
N PRO A 73 32.06 -7.79 45.44
CA PRO A 73 32.63 -8.32 44.21
C PRO A 73 33.32 -9.64 44.55
N ALA A 74 32.78 -10.74 44.04
CA ALA A 74 33.53 -11.98 43.96
C ALA A 74 34.61 -11.74 42.91
N ALA A 75 35.86 -11.57 43.36
CA ALA A 75 37.02 -11.58 42.50
C ALA A 75 37.02 -12.89 41.72
N LEU A 76 36.87 -12.79 40.39
CA LEU A 76 37.10 -13.88 39.46
C LEU A 76 38.61 -14.15 39.44
N ASP A 77 39.05 -15.08 40.27
CA ASP A 77 40.41 -15.62 40.19
C ASP A 77 40.43 -16.72 39.13
N ALA A 78 41.24 -16.51 38.11
CA ALA A 78 41.34 -17.34 36.92
C ALA A 78 42.36 -18.46 37.15
N THR A 79 41.99 -19.48 37.92
CA THR A 79 42.74 -20.75 37.92
C THR A 79 41.79 -21.93 38.07
N ASN A 80 41.82 -22.75 37.02
CA ASN A 80 40.99 -23.91 36.79
C ASN A 80 41.53 -25.12 37.57
N GLU A 81 41.09 -25.33 38.81
CA GLU A 81 41.17 -26.65 39.48
C GLU A 81 39.92 -26.94 40.34
N PRO A 82 39.33 -28.15 40.23
CA PRO A 82 38.11 -28.50 40.94
C PRO A 82 38.44 -29.02 42.35
N ALA A 83 38.14 -28.22 43.37
CA ALA A 83 38.16 -28.69 44.76
C ALA A 83 36.89 -29.50 45.06
N ALA A 84 37.12 -30.68 45.62
CA ALA A 84 36.18 -31.73 45.99
C ALA A 84 34.86 -31.27 46.64
N VAL A 85 33.75 -31.75 46.08
CA VAL A 85 32.42 -31.79 46.71
C VAL A 85 32.27 -33.15 47.43
N PRO A 86 31.76 -33.20 48.68
CA PRO A 86 31.63 -34.46 49.41
C PRO A 86 30.62 -35.41 48.74
N ALA A 87 30.93 -36.69 48.90
CA ALA A 87 30.32 -37.81 48.21
C ALA A 87 28.84 -38.07 48.57
N ALA A 88 28.05 -38.22 47.51
CA ALA A 88 27.13 -39.33 47.23
C ALA A 88 26.16 -39.84 48.34
N THR A 89 24.89 -39.51 48.14
CA THR A 89 23.85 -40.54 47.97
C THR A 89 23.19 -40.33 46.61
N ALA A 90 23.82 -40.89 45.57
CA ALA A 90 23.31 -40.92 44.21
C ALA A 90 22.28 -42.05 44.07
N ALA A 91 21.00 -41.70 44.01
CA ALA A 91 19.97 -42.59 43.48
C ALA A 91 20.32 -42.88 42.01
N GLY A 92 20.44 -44.15 41.66
CA GLY A 92 20.84 -44.61 40.33
C GLY A 92 19.90 -44.09 39.25
N TYR A 93 20.45 -43.33 38.31
CA TYR A 93 19.76 -42.96 37.08
C TYR A 93 19.93 -44.09 36.06
N ALA A 94 18.86 -44.84 35.82
CA ALA A 94 18.78 -45.78 34.71
C ALA A 94 18.09 -45.08 33.51
N PRO A 95 18.64 -45.14 32.28
CA PRO A 95 17.99 -44.55 31.12
C PRO A 95 16.69 -45.30 30.82
N ALA A 96 15.57 -44.57 30.79
CA ALA A 96 14.26 -45.13 30.47
C ALA A 96 14.22 -45.64 29.01
N PRO A 97 13.57 -46.79 28.72
CA PRO A 97 13.49 -47.33 27.37
C PRO A 97 12.67 -46.42 26.45
N ALA A 98 13.13 -46.25 25.21
CA ALA A 98 12.48 -45.43 24.19
C ALA A 98 11.09 -46.01 23.86
N MET A 99 10.04 -45.29 24.26
CA MET A 99 8.68 -45.60 23.86
C MET A 99 8.46 -45.24 22.39
N PRO A 100 7.66 -46.01 21.62
CA PRO A 100 7.33 -45.66 20.25
C PRO A 100 6.54 -44.34 20.22
N VAL A 101 7.15 -43.31 19.66
CA VAL A 101 6.50 -42.02 19.40
C VAL A 101 5.42 -42.24 18.35
N ARG A 102 4.16 -42.04 18.72
CA ARG A 102 3.02 -42.12 17.80
C ARG A 102 3.16 -41.00 16.76
N ALA A 103 3.12 -41.35 15.47
CA ALA A 103 3.13 -40.36 14.40
C ALA A 103 1.97 -39.38 14.56
N ILE A 104 2.28 -38.09 14.62
CA ILE A 104 1.29 -37.00 14.57
C ILE A 104 0.73 -37.00 13.15
N ALA A 105 -0.57 -37.22 12.98
CA ALA A 105 -1.23 -37.12 11.69
C ALA A 105 -1.16 -35.66 11.20
N THR A 106 -0.24 -35.37 10.28
CA THR A 106 -0.03 -34.04 9.68
C THR A 106 -1.01 -33.71 8.54
N GLN A 107 -1.99 -34.58 8.28
CA GLN A 107 -2.99 -34.37 7.23
C GLN A 107 -4.18 -33.63 7.83
N SER A 108 -4.11 -32.29 7.82
CA SER A 108 -5.30 -31.47 7.98
C SER A 108 -6.10 -31.55 6.68
N PRO A 109 -7.42 -31.86 6.69
CA PRO A 109 -8.22 -31.86 5.46
C PRO A 109 -8.13 -30.47 4.81
N ALA A 110 -7.84 -30.45 3.50
CA ALA A 110 -7.46 -29.23 2.78
C ALA A 110 -8.54 -28.12 2.81
N ILE A 111 -9.80 -28.48 3.08
CA ILE A 111 -10.91 -27.54 3.26
C ILE A 111 -11.90 -28.14 4.26
N THR A 112 -12.18 -27.43 5.35
CA THR A 112 -13.19 -27.84 6.33
C THR A 112 -14.60 -27.36 5.93
N PRO A 113 -15.69 -28.04 6.33
CA PRO A 113 -17.06 -27.58 6.03
C PRO A 113 -17.36 -26.19 6.63
N ARG A 114 -16.65 -25.82 7.69
CA ARG A 114 -16.71 -24.47 8.27
C ARG A 114 -16.08 -23.43 7.34
N GLU A 115 -14.94 -23.74 6.72
CA GLU A 115 -14.31 -22.87 5.71
C GLU A 115 -15.18 -22.69 4.48
N LEU A 116 -15.86 -23.73 3.99
CA LEU A 116 -16.82 -23.59 2.88
C LEU A 116 -17.98 -22.64 3.23
N ARG A 117 -18.49 -22.69 4.47
CA ARG A 117 -19.52 -21.75 4.94
C ARG A 117 -18.98 -20.32 5.05
N LEU A 118 -17.75 -20.16 5.55
CA LEU A 118 -17.11 -18.85 5.65
C LEU A 118 -16.79 -18.26 4.26
N LEU A 119 -16.35 -19.08 3.32
CA LEU A 119 -16.05 -18.69 1.95
C LEU A 119 -17.33 -18.36 1.18
N GLY A 120 -18.39 -19.14 1.37
CA GLY A 120 -19.73 -18.82 0.85
C GLY A 120 -20.29 -17.52 1.44
N ALA A 121 -20.13 -17.29 2.75
CA ALA A 121 -20.54 -16.04 3.40
C ALA A 121 -19.73 -14.85 2.87
N ALA A 122 -18.40 -14.99 2.73
CA ALA A 122 -17.53 -13.94 2.21
C ALA A 122 -17.86 -13.61 0.74
N ALA A 123 -18.11 -14.63 -0.09
CA ALA A 123 -18.57 -14.44 -1.46
C ALA A 123 -19.95 -13.77 -1.54
N GLY A 124 -20.86 -14.13 -0.63
CA GLY A 124 -22.16 -13.47 -0.52
C GLY A 124 -22.02 -11.99 -0.17
N VAL A 125 -21.23 -11.66 0.85
CA VAL A 125 -21.00 -10.27 1.28
C VAL A 125 -20.30 -9.45 0.19
N SER A 126 -19.33 -10.03 -0.54
CA SER A 126 -18.65 -9.31 -1.62
C SER A 126 -19.58 -8.97 -2.77
N VAL A 127 -20.44 -9.92 -3.18
CA VAL A 127 -21.44 -9.68 -4.23
C VAL A 127 -22.48 -8.65 -3.78
N LEU A 128 -22.99 -8.75 -2.56
CA LEU A 128 -23.94 -7.77 -2.01
C LEU A 128 -23.34 -6.37 -1.94
N SER A 129 -22.07 -6.26 -1.53
CA SER A 129 -21.35 -4.99 -1.48
C SER A 129 -21.14 -4.41 -2.88
N ALA A 130 -20.78 -5.24 -3.85
CA ALA A 130 -20.63 -4.82 -5.25
C ALA A 130 -21.97 -4.31 -5.83
N LEU A 131 -23.08 -5.00 -5.54
CA LEU A 131 -24.42 -4.58 -5.95
C LEU A 131 -24.88 -3.30 -5.26
N LEU A 132 -24.55 -3.11 -3.97
CA LEU A 132 -24.83 -1.86 -3.26
C LEU A 132 -24.02 -0.69 -3.81
N VAL A 133 -22.74 -0.92 -4.17
CA VAL A 133 -21.91 0.11 -4.78
C VAL A 133 -22.40 0.44 -6.19
N LEU A 134 -22.65 -0.55 -7.05
CA LEU A 134 -23.18 -0.31 -8.40
C LEU A 134 -24.59 0.29 -8.37
N GLY A 135 -25.45 -0.21 -7.50
CA GLY A 135 -26.81 0.31 -7.30
C GLY A 135 -26.82 1.71 -6.70
N GLY A 136 -25.93 1.97 -5.73
CA GLY A 136 -25.70 3.31 -5.19
C GLY A 136 -25.16 4.26 -6.25
N GLN A 137 -24.21 3.84 -7.06
CA GLN A 137 -23.76 4.63 -8.21
C GLN A 137 -24.93 4.89 -9.17
N ALA A 138 -25.72 3.88 -9.54
CA ALA A 138 -26.87 4.07 -10.44
C ALA A 138 -27.98 4.96 -9.85
N ALA A 139 -28.20 4.93 -8.54
CA ALA A 139 -29.23 5.71 -7.86
C ALA A 139 -28.81 7.16 -7.56
N PHE A 140 -27.52 7.40 -7.30
CA PHE A 140 -26.98 8.73 -6.96
C PHE A 140 -26.24 9.42 -8.11
N PHE A 141 -25.83 8.70 -9.15
CA PHE A 141 -25.42 9.33 -10.40
C PHE A 141 -26.67 9.77 -11.15
N ARG A 142 -26.98 11.06 -11.00
CA ARG A 142 -27.67 11.80 -12.05
C ARG A 142 -26.88 11.57 -13.36
N PRO A 143 -27.54 11.36 -14.52
CA PRO A 143 -26.84 11.41 -15.79
C PRO A 143 -26.06 12.73 -15.80
N LEU A 144 -24.74 12.62 -15.99
CA LEU A 144 -23.88 13.78 -16.08
C LEU A 144 -24.56 14.77 -17.03
N PRO A 145 -24.82 16.03 -16.63
CA PRO A 145 -25.19 17.03 -17.62
C PRO A 145 -24.15 16.92 -18.75
N PRO A 146 -24.57 16.93 -20.03
CA PRO A 146 -23.63 16.82 -21.13
C PRO A 146 -22.50 17.80 -20.83
N PRO A 147 -21.22 17.35 -20.88
CA PRO A 147 -20.11 18.21 -20.51
C PRO A 147 -20.30 19.51 -21.28
N ALA A 148 -20.39 20.62 -20.55
CA ALA A 148 -20.32 21.95 -21.14
C ALA A 148 -19.13 21.93 -22.12
N PRO A 149 -19.24 22.53 -23.31
CA PRO A 149 -18.32 22.34 -24.42
C PRO A 149 -16.95 22.96 -24.10
N VAL A 150 -16.19 22.32 -23.23
CA VAL A 150 -14.80 22.60 -22.94
C VAL A 150 -14.06 21.41 -23.54
N ILE A 151 -13.66 21.63 -24.80
CA ILE A 151 -12.76 20.80 -25.60
C ILE A 151 -13.39 19.51 -26.18
N GLN A 152 -14.50 19.63 -26.91
CA GLN A 152 -14.73 18.78 -28.10
C GLN A 152 -13.96 19.30 -29.34
N GLN A 153 -13.32 20.46 -29.25
CA GLN A 153 -12.45 21.03 -30.29
C GLN A 153 -11.12 20.27 -30.48
N ALA A 154 -10.73 19.37 -29.58
CA ALA A 154 -9.59 18.48 -29.84
C ALA A 154 -9.96 17.33 -30.80
N LYS A 155 -11.26 17.04 -30.98
CA LYS A 155 -11.74 15.99 -31.90
C LYS A 155 -12.36 16.54 -33.18
N ALA A 156 -12.88 17.77 -33.14
CA ALA A 156 -13.27 18.52 -34.32
C ALA A 156 -12.13 19.49 -34.68
N LEU A 157 -11.47 19.26 -35.82
CA LEU A 157 -10.51 20.21 -36.42
C LEU A 157 -11.06 21.62 -36.28
N THR A 158 -10.30 22.53 -35.67
CA THR A 158 -10.70 23.93 -35.61
C THR A 158 -11.00 24.43 -37.03
N PRO A 159 -11.94 25.38 -37.22
CA PRO A 159 -12.28 25.87 -38.55
C PRO A 159 -11.03 26.34 -39.32
N GLU A 160 -10.08 26.97 -38.62
CA GLU A 160 -8.79 27.36 -39.17
C GLU A 160 -7.95 26.15 -39.61
N GLN A 161 -7.83 25.10 -38.79
CA GLN A 161 -7.13 23.87 -39.16
C GLN A 161 -7.80 23.15 -40.34
N SER A 162 -9.13 23.17 -40.42
CA SER A 162 -9.85 22.58 -41.56
C SER A 162 -9.55 23.33 -42.87
N THR A 163 -9.46 24.66 -42.82
CA THR A 163 -9.07 25.48 -43.98
C THR A 163 -7.60 25.32 -44.34
N ALA A 164 -6.72 25.17 -43.34
CA ALA A 164 -5.30 24.90 -43.56
C ALA A 164 -5.09 23.55 -44.25
N LEU A 165 -5.82 22.51 -43.83
CA LEU A 165 -5.78 21.19 -44.49
C LEU A 165 -6.31 21.24 -45.93
N ALA A 166 -7.44 21.92 -46.16
CA ALA A 166 -7.98 22.07 -47.52
C ALA A 166 -7.03 22.83 -48.45
N ASN A 167 -6.30 23.82 -47.92
CA ASN A 167 -5.29 24.55 -48.67
C ASN A 167 -4.04 23.69 -48.92
N ALA A 168 -3.60 22.91 -47.93
CA ALA A 168 -2.50 21.96 -48.07
C ALA A 168 -2.79 20.92 -49.17
N ASP A 169 -4.01 20.38 -49.23
CA ASP A 169 -4.41 19.43 -50.28
C ASP A 169 -4.41 20.04 -51.69
N LYS A 170 -4.86 21.30 -51.82
CA LYS A 170 -4.80 22.04 -53.10
C LYS A 170 -3.37 22.26 -53.55
N LEU A 171 -2.49 22.68 -52.63
CA LEU A 171 -1.07 22.87 -52.91
C LEU A 171 -0.39 21.55 -53.30
N ASN A 172 -0.68 20.45 -52.58
CA ASN A 172 -0.13 19.14 -52.90
C ASN A 172 -0.55 18.66 -54.30
N LYS A 173 -1.83 18.86 -54.67
CA LYS A 173 -2.32 18.57 -56.03
C LYS A 173 -1.67 19.46 -57.09
N ALA A 174 -1.40 20.73 -56.79
CA ALA A 174 -0.69 21.62 -57.69
C ALA A 174 0.77 21.18 -57.89
N ILE A 175 1.46 20.81 -56.80
CA ILE A 175 2.83 20.27 -56.81
C ILE A 175 2.91 18.99 -57.65
N GLN A 176 1.92 18.10 -57.55
CA GLN A 176 1.90 16.88 -58.37
C GLN A 176 1.71 17.15 -59.87
N LYS A 177 1.05 18.25 -60.23
CA LYS A 177 0.86 18.70 -61.61
C LYS A 177 2.05 19.49 -62.17
N LEU A 178 2.97 19.94 -61.32
CA LEU A 178 4.20 20.62 -61.75
C LEU A 178 5.16 19.63 -62.43
N ASP A 179 6.00 20.17 -63.32
CA ASP A 179 7.04 19.42 -64.03
C ASP A 179 8.00 18.74 -63.02
N PRO A 180 8.42 17.47 -63.23
CA PRO A 180 9.35 16.77 -62.35
C PRO A 180 10.64 17.54 -62.02
N LYS A 181 11.16 18.38 -62.93
CA LYS A 181 12.35 19.21 -62.65
C LYS A 181 12.09 20.30 -61.60
N LEU A 182 10.93 20.94 -61.67
CA LEU A 182 10.50 21.96 -60.70
C LEU A 182 10.16 21.34 -59.33
N ARG A 183 9.61 20.12 -59.32
CA ARG A 183 9.39 19.38 -58.07
C ARG A 183 10.69 19.07 -57.32
N ALA A 184 11.74 18.66 -58.04
CA ALA A 184 13.05 18.40 -57.44
C ALA A 184 13.69 19.68 -56.85
N GLN A 185 13.54 20.82 -57.52
CA GLN A 185 14.01 22.11 -57.01
C GLN A 185 13.24 22.56 -55.75
N LEU A 186 11.92 22.44 -55.74
CA LEU A 186 11.09 22.76 -54.57
C LEU A 186 11.42 21.89 -53.34
N GLN A 187 11.67 20.59 -53.54
CA GLN A 187 12.09 19.70 -52.46
C GLN A 187 13.49 20.05 -51.93
N ALA A 188 14.40 20.48 -52.81
CA ALA A 188 15.73 20.92 -52.42
C ALA A 188 15.71 22.25 -51.64
N GLU A 189 14.79 23.17 -51.94
CA GLU A 189 14.63 24.41 -51.16
C GLU A 189 13.93 24.20 -49.82
N LEU A 190 12.95 23.28 -49.72
CA LEU A 190 12.27 22.96 -48.45
C LEU A 190 13.16 22.24 -47.43
N GLN A 191 14.24 21.60 -47.87
CA GLN A 191 15.20 20.89 -47.01
C GLN A 191 16.35 21.79 -46.53
N LYS A 192 16.35 23.08 -46.89
CA LYS A 192 17.37 24.06 -46.54
C LYS A 192 16.92 24.91 -45.36
#